data_AF-A0A790CRH0-F1
#
_entry.id   AF-A0A790CRH0-F1
#
_cell.length_a   1.000
_cell.length_b   1.000
_cell.length_c   1.000
_cell.angle_alpha   90.00
_cell.angle_beta   90.00
_cell.angle_gamma   90.00
#
_symmetry.space_group_name_H-M   'P 1'
#
loop_
_entity.id
_entity.type
_entity.pdbx_description
1 polymer ?
#
loop_
_entity_poly.entity_id
_entity_poly.type
_entity_poly.pdbx_seq_one_letter_code
_entity_poly.pdbx_strand_id
1 'polypeptide(L)'
;MKRHLNTSYRLVWNHITGTLVVASELARSRGKRAGVAVALSLAAVTSVPALAADKVVQAGETVNDGTLTNHDNQIVLGTANGMTISTGLEYGPDNEANTGGQWIQNGGIANNTTVTGGGLQRVNAGGSVSDTVISAGGGQSLQGQAVNTTLNGGEQWVHEGGIATGTVINEKGWQAIKSGAVATDTVVNTGAEGGPDAENGDTGQTVYGDAVRTTINKNGRQIVA
;
A
#
# COMPACT_ATOMS: atom_id res chain seq x y z
N MET A 1 -36.83 3.18 -53.85
CA MET A 1 -35.43 3.58 -54.19
C MET A 1 -34.62 3.67 -52.90
N LYS A 2 -33.68 2.74 -52.67
CA LYS A 2 -32.74 2.84 -51.53
C LYS A 2 -31.69 3.91 -51.87
N ARG A 3 -31.67 5.02 -51.13
CA ARG A 3 -30.57 5.99 -51.19
C ARG A 3 -29.36 5.38 -50.50
N HIS A 4 -28.27 5.18 -51.24
CA HIS A 4 -26.98 4.81 -50.67
C HIS A 4 -26.48 5.96 -49.79
N LEU A 5 -26.40 5.75 -48.47
CA LEU A 5 -25.64 6.61 -47.56
C LEU A 5 -24.15 6.31 -47.74
N ASN A 6 -23.31 7.32 -47.61
CA ASN A 6 -21.85 7.17 -47.63
C ASN A 6 -21.38 6.18 -46.55
N THR A 7 -20.59 5.19 -46.95
CA THR A 7 -20.11 4.10 -46.07
C THR A 7 -18.64 4.26 -45.67
N SER A 8 -17.99 5.37 -46.01
CA SER A 8 -16.57 5.58 -45.71
C SER A 8 -16.40 6.50 -44.50
N TYR A 9 -16.09 5.92 -43.34
CA TYR A 9 -15.67 6.62 -42.13
C TYR A 9 -14.25 6.19 -41.78
N ARG A 10 -13.45 7.11 -41.23
CA ARG A 10 -12.18 6.74 -40.58
C ARG A 10 -12.23 7.10 -39.10
N LEU A 11 -11.63 6.28 -38.27
CA LEU A 11 -11.37 6.61 -36.87
C LEU A 11 -10.04 7.37 -36.80
N VAL A 12 -10.05 8.54 -36.18
CA VAL A 12 -8.85 9.38 -35.97
C VAL A 12 -8.61 9.51 -34.48
N TRP A 13 -7.39 9.25 -34.03
CA TRP A 13 -6.98 9.43 -32.65
C TRP A 13 -6.82 10.92 -32.33
N ASN A 14 -7.50 11.42 -31.29
CA ASN A 14 -7.33 12.79 -30.80
C ASN A 14 -6.38 12.79 -29.58
N HIS A 15 -5.19 13.35 -29.77
CA HIS A 15 -4.17 13.44 -28.72
C HIS A 15 -4.52 14.42 -27.58
N ILE A 16 -5.48 15.32 -27.77
CA ILE A 16 -5.91 16.28 -26.73
C ILE A 16 -6.95 15.64 -25.81
N THR A 17 -7.88 14.86 -26.36
CA THR A 17 -8.98 14.26 -25.58
C THR A 17 -8.77 12.80 -25.21
N GLY A 18 -7.71 12.16 -25.74
CA GLY A 18 -7.42 10.75 -25.47
C GLY A 18 -8.46 9.77 -26.01
N THR A 19 -9.18 10.14 -27.08
CA THR A 19 -10.30 9.37 -27.62
C THR A 19 -10.24 9.23 -29.14
N LEU A 20 -10.78 8.12 -29.67
CA LEU A 20 -11.02 7.94 -31.09
C LEU A 20 -12.26 8.74 -31.51
N VAL A 21 -12.09 9.62 -32.49
CA VAL A 21 -13.17 10.41 -33.08
C VAL A 21 -13.48 9.88 -34.48
N VAL A 22 -14.76 9.70 -34.79
CA VAL A 22 -15.20 9.36 -36.15
C VAL A 22 -15.10 10.59 -37.03
N ALA A 23 -14.18 10.58 -37.99
CA ALA A 23 -14.09 11.61 -39.02
C ALA A 23 -14.72 11.08 -40.31
N SER A 24 -15.84 11.69 -40.73
CA SER A 24 -16.37 11.46 -42.08
C SER A 24 -15.63 12.37 -43.07
N GLU A 25 -15.14 11.82 -44.17
CA GLU A 25 -14.76 12.67 -45.30
C GLU A 25 -16.02 13.21 -45.99
N LEU A 26 -16.10 14.53 -46.10
CA LEU A 26 -17.22 15.22 -46.75
C LEU A 26 -17.19 14.93 -48.26
N ALA A 27 -17.94 13.92 -48.73
CA ALA A 27 -18.13 13.75 -50.16
C ALA A 27 -19.00 14.90 -50.70
N ARG A 28 -18.41 15.79 -51.50
CA ARG A 28 -19.15 16.87 -52.18
C ARG A 28 -20.11 16.28 -53.20
N SER A 29 -21.38 16.18 -52.82
CA SER A 29 -22.50 16.12 -53.77
C SER A 29 -22.96 17.55 -54.05
N ARG A 30 -23.03 17.90 -55.33
CA ARG A 30 -23.41 19.22 -55.89
C ARG A 30 -24.46 19.97 -55.03
N GLY A 31 -23.98 20.98 -54.32
CA GLY A 31 -24.72 22.12 -53.77
C GLY A 31 -26.16 21.86 -53.30
N LYS A 32 -26.33 21.51 -52.02
CA LYS A 32 -27.45 21.94 -51.16
C LYS A 32 -27.17 21.50 -49.72
N ARG A 33 -27.26 22.44 -48.77
CA ARG A 33 -27.07 22.19 -47.33
C ARG A 33 -28.23 21.33 -46.81
N ALA A 34 -27.91 20.15 -46.28
CA ALA A 34 -28.74 19.37 -45.37
C ALA A 34 -27.74 18.82 -44.34
N GLY A 35 -27.83 19.18 -43.06
CA GLY A 35 -28.90 18.78 -42.16
C GLY A 35 -28.22 17.89 -41.12
N VAL A 36 -28.02 18.47 -39.92
CA VAL A 36 -27.44 17.94 -38.68
C VAL A 36 -27.23 16.42 -38.65
N ALA A 37 -25.96 15.98 -38.58
CA ALA A 37 -25.62 14.61 -38.22
C ALA A 37 -25.53 14.52 -36.69
N VAL A 38 -26.47 13.79 -36.08
CA VAL A 38 -26.42 13.40 -34.68
C VAL A 38 -25.35 12.31 -34.54
N ALA A 39 -24.27 12.62 -33.83
CA ALA A 39 -23.23 11.65 -33.50
C ALA A 39 -23.66 10.82 -32.28
N LEU A 40 -23.93 9.53 -32.47
CA LEU A 40 -23.91 8.56 -31.38
C LEU A 40 -22.45 8.17 -31.13
N SER A 41 -21.84 8.71 -30.08
CA SER A 41 -20.55 8.22 -29.57
C SER A 41 -20.80 7.05 -28.63
N LEU A 42 -20.60 5.83 -29.11
CA LEU A 42 -20.41 4.67 -28.23
C LEU A 42 -18.94 4.65 -27.82
N ALA A 43 -18.62 5.26 -26.68
CA ALA A 43 -17.28 5.20 -26.10
C ALA A 43 -17.07 3.79 -25.52
N ALA A 44 -16.53 2.87 -26.32
CA ALA A 44 -15.86 1.71 -25.76
C ALA A 44 -14.57 2.22 -25.12
N VAL A 45 -14.63 2.53 -23.82
CA VAL A 45 -13.45 2.80 -23.01
C VAL A 45 -12.73 1.47 -22.88
N THR A 46 -11.82 1.17 -23.81
CA THR A 46 -10.76 0.22 -23.51
C THR A 46 -9.91 0.94 -22.48
N SER A 47 -10.11 0.65 -21.20
CA SER A 47 -9.23 1.10 -20.14
C SER A 47 -7.85 0.59 -20.51
N VAL A 48 -7.02 1.48 -21.05
CA VAL A 48 -5.57 1.31 -20.98
C VAL A 48 -5.31 1.09 -19.49
N PRO A 49 -4.51 0.10 -19.07
CA PRO A 49 -4.09 0.03 -17.69
C PRO A 49 -3.46 1.39 -17.39
N ALA A 50 -4.18 2.22 -16.63
CA ALA A 50 -3.60 3.41 -16.08
C ALA A 50 -2.53 2.85 -15.17
N LEU A 51 -1.25 3.07 -15.50
CA LEU A 51 -0.22 3.00 -14.48
C LEU A 51 -0.74 3.92 -13.38
N ALA A 52 -1.14 3.35 -12.25
CA ALA A 52 -1.65 4.11 -11.13
C ALA A 52 -0.58 5.13 -10.78
N ALA A 53 -0.83 6.40 -11.08
CA ALA A 53 0.08 7.45 -10.69
C ALA A 53 0.16 7.43 -9.16
N ASP A 54 1.37 7.46 -8.62
CA ASP A 54 1.59 7.46 -7.17
C ASP A 54 0.70 8.51 -6.49
N LYS A 55 -0.09 8.09 -5.51
CA LYS A 55 -0.95 9.00 -4.75
C LYS A 55 -0.08 9.73 -3.73
N VAL A 56 0.24 11.00 -3.99
CA VAL A 56 1.02 11.81 -3.06
C VAL A 56 0.09 12.61 -2.15
N VAL A 57 0.24 12.46 -0.83
CA VAL A 57 -0.38 13.30 0.20
C VAL A 57 0.62 14.37 0.58
N GLN A 58 0.38 15.61 0.17
CA GLN A 58 1.33 16.72 0.35
C GLN A 58 1.40 17.19 1.80
N ALA A 59 2.46 17.92 2.16
CA ALA A 59 2.57 18.51 3.48
C ALA A 59 1.37 19.44 3.77
N GLY A 60 0.75 19.29 4.95
CA GLY A 60 -0.47 19.99 5.34
C GLY A 60 -1.77 19.41 4.75
N GLU A 61 -1.68 18.46 3.81
CA GLU A 61 -2.82 17.69 3.35
C GLU A 61 -3.17 16.60 4.35
N THR A 62 -4.46 16.34 4.53
CA THR A 62 -4.95 15.17 5.25
C THR A 62 -5.86 14.37 4.34
N VAL A 63 -5.56 13.09 4.18
CA VAL A 63 -6.45 12.12 3.56
C VAL A 63 -6.98 11.16 4.62
N ASN A 64 -8.24 10.78 4.49
CA ASN A 64 -8.86 9.81 5.37
C ASN A 64 -9.39 8.67 4.52
N ASP A 65 -9.19 7.47 5.03
CA ASP A 65 -9.64 6.21 4.46
C ASP A 65 -9.08 5.96 3.05
N GLY A 66 -9.37 4.77 2.55
CA GLY A 66 -8.98 4.32 1.23
C GLY A 66 -8.17 3.05 1.29
N THR A 67 -8.04 2.42 0.12
CA THR A 67 -7.37 1.14 -0.01
C THR A 67 -6.30 1.22 -1.07
N LEU A 68 -5.09 0.75 -0.77
CA LEU A 68 -4.04 0.52 -1.76
C LEU A 68 -4.06 -0.94 -2.17
N THR A 69 -4.17 -1.19 -3.47
CA THR A 69 -4.23 -2.54 -4.08
C THR A 69 -3.39 -2.56 -5.35
N ASN A 70 -3.19 -3.71 -5.99
CA ASN A 70 -2.67 -3.77 -7.37
C ASN A 70 -1.39 -2.96 -7.63
N HIS A 71 -0.44 -2.97 -6.69
CA HIS A 71 0.82 -2.21 -6.71
C HIS A 71 0.66 -0.68 -6.64
N ASP A 72 -0.48 -0.19 -6.16
CA ASP A 72 -0.69 1.24 -5.86
C ASP A 72 0.35 1.73 -4.84
N ASN A 73 0.97 2.87 -5.14
CA ASN A 73 1.80 3.58 -4.17
C ASN A 73 1.04 4.77 -3.57
N GLN A 74 1.19 4.95 -2.26
CA GLN A 74 0.87 6.21 -1.58
C GLN A 74 2.12 6.79 -0.93
N ILE A 75 2.50 8.01 -1.31
CA ILE A 75 3.62 8.74 -0.71
C ILE A 75 3.03 9.78 0.25
N VAL A 76 3.37 9.70 1.53
CA VAL A 76 2.79 10.55 2.58
C VAL A 76 3.85 11.52 3.11
N LEU A 77 3.67 12.81 2.79
CA LEU A 77 4.39 13.96 3.36
C LEU A 77 3.50 14.76 4.32
N GLY A 78 2.18 14.61 4.24
CA GLY A 78 1.18 15.17 5.16
C GLY A 78 0.64 14.11 6.14
N THR A 79 -0.68 13.96 6.20
CA THR A 79 -1.34 13.02 7.12
C THR A 79 -2.27 12.06 6.37
N ALA A 80 -2.18 10.75 6.66
CA ALA A 80 -3.07 9.72 6.12
C ALA A 80 -3.70 8.91 7.26
N ASN A 81 -5.02 8.96 7.41
CA ASN A 81 -5.73 8.25 8.48
C ASN A 81 -6.55 7.09 7.91
N GLY A 82 -6.63 5.96 8.62
CA GLY A 82 -7.58 4.88 8.32
C GLY A 82 -7.29 4.13 7.01
N MET A 83 -6.07 4.22 6.48
CA MET A 83 -5.73 3.56 5.22
C MET A 83 -5.71 2.04 5.37
N THR A 84 -6.23 1.32 4.37
CA THR A 84 -6.06 -0.13 4.24
C THR A 84 -5.02 -0.43 3.16
N ILE A 85 -3.97 -1.15 3.50
CA ILE A 85 -2.85 -1.47 2.60
C ILE A 85 -2.88 -2.97 2.31
N SER A 86 -3.15 -3.33 1.07
CA SER A 86 -3.23 -4.71 0.58
C SER A 86 -2.29 -4.95 -0.59
N THR A 87 -1.23 -4.15 -0.71
CA THR A 87 -0.22 -4.25 -1.75
C THR A 87 1.18 -3.80 -1.30
N GLY A 88 2.23 -4.26 -1.98
CA GLY A 88 3.63 -3.93 -1.71
C GLY A 88 4.47 -5.05 -1.10
N LEU A 89 3.89 -6.22 -0.82
CA LEU A 89 4.55 -7.39 -0.23
C LEU A 89 4.06 -8.72 -0.81
N GLU A 90 3.49 -8.71 -2.01
CA GLU A 90 2.87 -9.88 -2.64
C GLU A 90 3.84 -11.06 -2.82
N TYR A 91 5.12 -10.77 -2.99
CA TYR A 91 6.17 -11.77 -3.22
C TYR A 91 7.01 -12.08 -1.96
N GLY A 92 6.57 -11.59 -0.79
CA GLY A 92 7.26 -11.79 0.49
C GLY A 92 8.35 -10.74 0.77
N PRO A 93 8.90 -10.69 2.00
CA PRO A 93 9.74 -9.59 2.47
C PRO A 93 11.11 -9.45 1.79
N ASP A 94 11.66 -10.55 1.28
CA ASP A 94 13.01 -10.59 0.70
C ASP A 94 13.00 -10.47 -0.84
N ASN A 95 11.86 -10.12 -1.43
CA ASN A 95 11.72 -10.06 -2.89
C ASN A 95 11.79 -8.62 -3.42
N GLU A 96 12.79 -8.36 -4.25
CA GLU A 96 13.02 -7.06 -4.89
C GLU A 96 11.95 -6.71 -5.96
N ALA A 97 11.14 -7.67 -6.39
CA ALA A 97 10.07 -7.44 -7.37
C ALA A 97 8.81 -6.80 -6.76
N ASN A 98 8.74 -6.68 -5.43
CA ASN A 98 7.60 -6.01 -4.78
C ASN A 98 7.53 -4.53 -5.18
N THR A 99 6.32 -4.08 -5.48
CA THR A 99 6.03 -2.68 -5.80
C THR A 99 4.67 -2.32 -5.18
N GLY A 100 4.45 -1.04 -4.89
CA GLY A 100 3.26 -0.58 -4.18
C GLY A 100 3.49 -0.38 -2.68
N GLY A 101 2.41 -0.02 -2.00
CA GLY A 101 2.37 0.16 -0.54
C GLY A 101 2.32 1.62 -0.11
N GLN A 102 2.33 1.83 1.20
CA GLN A 102 2.29 3.15 1.80
C GLN A 102 3.70 3.56 2.28
N TRP A 103 4.16 4.71 1.81
CA TRP A 103 5.49 5.25 2.07
C TRP A 103 5.36 6.52 2.92
N ILE A 104 5.62 6.41 4.21
CA ILE A 104 5.60 7.54 5.14
C ILE A 104 6.97 8.20 5.11
N GLN A 105 7.02 9.39 4.52
CA GLN A 105 8.25 10.16 4.34
C GLN A 105 8.55 11.01 5.58
N ASN A 106 9.69 11.69 5.58
CA ASN A 106 10.05 12.63 6.64
C ASN A 106 8.96 13.71 6.83
N GLY A 107 8.45 13.84 8.07
CA GLY A 107 7.35 14.73 8.42
C GLY A 107 5.96 14.18 8.09
N GLY A 108 5.89 13.06 7.37
CA GLY A 108 4.65 12.34 7.10
C GLY A 108 4.14 11.60 8.33
N ILE A 109 2.81 11.55 8.46
CA ILE A 109 2.11 10.90 9.56
C ILE A 109 1.07 9.94 8.99
N ALA A 110 1.00 8.71 9.48
CA ALA A 110 -0.15 7.85 9.23
C ALA A 110 -0.73 7.25 10.51
N ASN A 111 -2.05 7.33 10.65
CA ASN A 111 -2.76 6.87 11.84
C ASN A 111 -3.77 5.80 11.47
N ASN A 112 -3.96 4.80 12.35
CA ASN A 112 -4.99 3.78 12.21
C ASN A 112 -4.89 3.00 10.89
N THR A 113 -3.67 2.81 10.37
CA THR A 113 -3.45 2.04 9.14
C THR A 113 -3.69 0.55 9.40
N THR A 114 -4.45 -0.10 8.54
CA THR A 114 -4.59 -1.56 8.50
C THR A 114 -3.74 -2.11 7.37
N VAL A 115 -2.75 -2.94 7.69
CA VAL A 115 -1.90 -3.64 6.71
C VAL A 115 -2.35 -5.10 6.64
N THR A 116 -2.89 -5.52 5.51
CA THR A 116 -3.39 -6.88 5.30
C THR A 116 -2.36 -7.75 4.58
N GLY A 117 -2.70 -9.01 4.30
CA GLY A 117 -1.86 -9.89 3.49
C GLY A 117 -1.45 -9.25 2.17
N GLY A 118 -0.15 -9.29 1.85
CA GLY A 118 0.44 -8.63 0.68
C GLY A 118 0.65 -7.12 0.84
N GLY A 119 0.28 -6.53 1.97
CA GLY A 119 0.43 -5.11 2.25
C GLY A 119 1.80 -4.75 2.82
N LEU A 120 2.35 -3.61 2.39
CA LEU A 120 3.56 -3.00 2.95
C LEU A 120 3.32 -1.56 3.42
N GLN A 121 3.58 -1.28 4.70
CA GLN A 121 3.78 0.07 5.20
C GLN A 121 5.28 0.31 5.43
N ARG A 122 5.88 1.22 4.66
CA ARG A 122 7.27 1.64 4.86
C ARG A 122 7.32 3.00 5.54
N VAL A 123 7.93 3.04 6.71
CA VAL A 123 8.08 4.25 7.53
C VAL A 123 9.54 4.67 7.47
N ASN A 124 9.84 5.64 6.61
CA ASN A 124 11.20 6.14 6.43
C ASN A 124 11.63 6.99 7.62
N ALA A 125 12.93 7.29 7.72
CA ALA A 125 13.47 8.17 8.74
C ALA A 125 12.73 9.52 8.78
N GLY A 126 12.31 9.93 9.98
CA GLY A 126 11.51 11.14 10.22
C GLY A 126 10.00 10.98 9.95
N GLY A 127 9.55 9.84 9.42
CA GLY A 127 8.13 9.49 9.33
C GLY A 127 7.61 8.93 10.66
N SER A 128 6.32 9.11 10.92
CA SER A 128 5.66 8.64 12.15
C SER A 128 4.37 7.90 11.84
N VAL A 129 4.12 6.79 12.54
CA VAL A 129 2.86 6.06 12.46
C VAL A 129 2.30 5.72 13.84
N SER A 130 0.98 5.73 13.98
CA SER A 130 0.29 5.31 15.20
C SER A 130 -0.83 4.32 14.92
N ASP A 131 -1.02 3.42 15.88
CA ASP A 131 -2.15 2.49 15.93
C ASP A 131 -2.28 1.63 14.66
N THR A 132 -1.15 1.28 14.05
CA THR A 132 -1.09 0.39 12.89
C THR A 132 -1.46 -1.02 13.31
N VAL A 133 -2.37 -1.67 12.57
CA VAL A 133 -2.69 -3.09 12.72
C VAL A 133 -2.16 -3.86 11.53
N ILE A 134 -1.34 -4.88 11.77
CA ILE A 134 -0.72 -5.70 10.72
C ILE A 134 -1.21 -7.14 10.85
N SER A 135 -1.94 -7.60 9.85
CA SER A 135 -2.48 -8.96 9.77
C SER A 135 -1.51 -9.93 9.08
N ALA A 136 -1.81 -11.22 9.16
CA ALA A 136 -1.04 -12.29 8.50
C ALA A 136 -0.64 -11.97 7.05
N GLY A 137 0.66 -12.07 6.76
CA GLY A 137 1.26 -11.80 5.45
C GLY A 137 1.39 -10.31 5.10
N GLY A 138 1.03 -9.40 6.00
CA GLY A 138 1.34 -7.97 5.89
C GLY A 138 2.62 -7.62 6.64
N GLY A 139 3.25 -6.50 6.28
CA GLY A 139 4.50 -6.08 6.88
C GLY A 139 4.65 -4.58 7.07
N GLN A 140 5.42 -4.19 8.09
CA GLN A 140 5.91 -2.82 8.27
C GLN A 140 7.44 -2.80 8.31
N SER A 141 8.04 -2.02 7.41
CA SER A 141 9.47 -1.71 7.43
C SER A 141 9.67 -0.35 8.09
N LEU A 142 10.32 -0.35 9.26
CA LEU A 142 10.37 0.81 10.16
C LEU A 142 11.80 1.35 10.31
N GLN A 143 12.06 2.54 9.75
CA GLN A 143 13.25 3.37 9.97
C GLN A 143 12.92 4.69 10.70
N GLY A 144 11.63 5.05 10.77
CA GLY A 144 11.11 6.18 11.54
C GLY A 144 10.58 5.76 12.91
N GLN A 145 9.41 6.28 13.30
CA GLN A 145 8.77 5.96 14.56
C GLN A 145 7.42 5.26 14.37
N ALA A 146 7.17 4.22 15.15
CA ALA A 146 5.87 3.57 15.25
C ALA A 146 5.40 3.49 16.70
N VAL A 147 4.14 3.85 16.94
CA VAL A 147 3.51 3.81 18.26
C VAL A 147 2.28 2.90 18.21
N ASN A 148 2.11 2.04 19.21
CA ASN A 148 0.95 1.14 19.38
C ASN A 148 0.69 0.22 18.18
N THR A 149 1.74 -0.34 17.57
CA THR A 149 1.56 -1.31 16.49
C THR A 149 1.01 -2.63 17.03
N THR A 150 -0.01 -3.21 16.39
CA THR A 150 -0.54 -4.54 16.73
C THR A 150 -0.23 -5.54 15.63
N LEU A 151 0.45 -6.64 15.95
CA LEU A 151 0.83 -7.70 15.01
C LEU A 151 -0.05 -8.94 15.22
N ASN A 152 -1.02 -9.16 14.32
CA ASN A 152 -1.94 -10.30 14.32
C ASN A 152 -1.54 -11.28 13.18
N GLY A 153 -0.39 -11.91 13.33
CA GLY A 153 0.23 -12.73 12.28
C GLY A 153 1.11 -11.95 11.30
N GLY A 154 1.12 -10.61 11.39
CA GLY A 154 1.94 -9.74 10.55
C GLY A 154 3.33 -9.49 11.12
N GLU A 155 4.16 -8.81 10.33
CA GLU A 155 5.58 -8.59 10.63
C GLU A 155 5.92 -7.11 10.81
N GLN A 156 6.81 -6.81 11.77
CA GLN A 156 7.43 -5.49 11.91
C GLN A 156 8.95 -5.64 11.95
N TRP A 157 9.64 -5.08 10.95
CA TRP A 157 11.09 -5.02 10.90
C TRP A 157 11.55 -3.62 11.31
N VAL A 158 12.09 -3.52 12.53
CA VAL A 158 12.67 -2.28 13.05
C VAL A 158 14.12 -2.21 12.62
N HIS A 159 14.43 -1.32 11.69
CA HIS A 159 15.76 -1.11 11.13
C HIS A 159 16.56 -0.11 11.97
N GLU A 160 17.86 0.02 11.68
CA GLU A 160 18.75 1.01 12.30
C GLU A 160 18.10 2.41 12.32
N GLY A 161 18.13 3.05 13.50
CA GLY A 161 17.49 4.35 13.74
C GLY A 161 15.97 4.31 13.94
N GLY A 162 15.33 3.17 13.66
CA GLY A 162 13.90 2.95 13.88
C GLY A 162 13.56 2.77 15.36
N ILE A 163 12.41 3.32 15.75
CA ILE A 163 11.89 3.25 17.13
C ILE A 163 10.46 2.72 17.13
N ALA A 164 10.25 1.55 17.71
CA ALA A 164 8.92 0.98 17.96
C ALA A 164 8.54 1.13 19.43
N THR A 165 7.37 1.69 19.74
CA THR A 165 6.89 1.88 21.11
C THR A 165 5.52 1.23 21.28
N GLY A 166 5.36 0.38 22.29
CA GLY A 166 4.08 -0.24 22.62
C GLY A 166 3.61 -1.27 21.59
N THR A 167 4.52 -1.95 20.90
CA THR A 167 4.12 -3.01 19.95
C THR A 167 3.48 -4.18 20.71
N VAL A 168 2.31 -4.64 20.28
CA VAL A 168 1.65 -5.84 20.81
C VAL A 168 1.75 -6.95 19.77
N ILE A 169 2.41 -8.05 20.13
CA ILE A 169 2.65 -9.19 19.25
C ILE A 169 1.70 -10.32 19.64
N ASN A 170 0.68 -10.57 18.82
CA ASN A 170 -0.30 -11.63 19.01
C ASN A 170 0.03 -12.85 18.15
N GLU A 171 -0.84 -13.87 18.15
CA GLU A 171 -0.61 -15.17 17.49
C GLU A 171 0.04 -15.04 16.10
N LYS A 172 1.21 -15.68 15.94
CA LYS A 172 2.05 -15.69 14.72
C LYS A 172 2.63 -14.33 14.29
N GLY A 173 2.39 -13.28 15.06
CA GLY A 173 3.04 -11.99 14.83
C GLY A 173 4.54 -12.07 15.09
N TRP A 174 5.31 -11.25 14.38
CA TRP A 174 6.76 -11.22 14.54
C TRP A 174 7.33 -9.80 14.51
N GLN A 175 8.11 -9.45 15.53
CA GLN A 175 8.90 -8.22 15.54
C GLN A 175 10.40 -8.54 15.51
N ALA A 176 11.11 -7.99 14.52
CA ALA A 176 12.55 -8.08 14.42
C ALA A 176 13.19 -6.72 14.72
N ILE A 177 13.97 -6.63 15.79
CA ILE A 177 14.71 -5.42 16.18
C ILE A 177 16.15 -5.59 15.69
N LYS A 178 16.52 -4.86 14.63
CA LYS A 178 17.86 -4.96 14.03
C LYS A 178 18.88 -4.16 14.85
N SER A 179 20.17 -4.37 14.58
CA SER A 179 21.24 -3.59 15.21
C SER A 179 21.01 -2.08 15.01
N GLY A 180 21.22 -1.30 16.07
CA GLY A 180 20.98 0.15 16.09
C GLY A 180 19.51 0.57 16.11
N ALA A 181 18.58 -0.38 16.26
CA ALA A 181 17.15 -0.12 16.43
C ALA A 181 16.73 -0.24 17.90
N VAL A 182 15.61 0.39 18.25
CA VAL A 182 15.05 0.33 19.61
C VAL A 182 13.58 -0.08 19.57
N ALA A 183 13.20 -1.06 20.39
CA ALA A 183 11.81 -1.27 20.76
C ALA A 183 11.60 -1.05 22.27
N THR A 184 10.53 -0.35 22.62
CA THR A 184 10.16 -0.12 24.02
C THR A 184 8.73 -0.56 24.29
N ASP A 185 8.50 -1.09 25.49
CA ASP A 185 7.17 -1.47 25.97
C ASP A 185 6.46 -2.49 25.07
N THR A 186 7.23 -3.36 24.40
CA THR A 186 6.65 -4.46 23.61
C THR A 186 5.96 -5.47 24.51
N VAL A 187 4.76 -5.92 24.14
CA VAL A 187 4.05 -7.04 24.75
C VAL A 187 4.09 -8.24 23.81
N VAL A 188 4.64 -9.36 24.24
CA VAL A 188 4.79 -10.58 23.42
C VAL A 188 3.86 -11.68 23.92
N ASN A 189 2.89 -12.07 23.08
CA ASN A 189 1.87 -13.07 23.39
C ASN A 189 2.00 -14.38 22.59
N THR A 190 3.02 -14.50 21.73
CA THR A 190 3.19 -15.64 20.81
C THR A 190 4.63 -16.11 20.71
N GLY A 191 4.82 -17.29 20.12
CA GLY A 191 6.11 -17.89 19.84
C GLY A 191 6.56 -18.87 20.91
N ALA A 192 5.75 -19.28 21.87
CA ALA A 192 6.06 -20.36 22.81
C ALA A 192 4.83 -21.22 23.12
N GLU A 193 3.93 -21.39 22.16
CA GLU A 193 2.64 -22.07 22.32
C GLU A 193 2.81 -23.51 22.82
N GLY A 194 3.88 -24.20 22.40
CA GLY A 194 4.21 -25.56 22.85
C GLY A 194 4.99 -25.64 24.17
N GLY A 195 5.35 -24.50 24.77
CA GLY A 195 6.25 -24.42 25.92
C GLY A 195 7.74 -24.45 25.53
N PRO A 196 8.65 -24.47 26.52
CA PRO A 196 10.10 -24.32 26.29
C PRO A 196 10.75 -25.52 25.57
N ASP A 197 10.18 -26.71 25.71
CA ASP A 197 10.72 -27.96 25.14
C ASP A 197 10.15 -28.30 23.76
N ALA A 198 9.20 -27.50 23.26
CA ALA A 198 8.60 -27.72 21.94
C ALA A 198 9.52 -27.24 20.82
N GLU A 199 9.37 -27.85 19.64
CA GLU A 199 9.95 -27.33 18.40
C GLU A 199 9.10 -26.18 17.90
N ASN A 200 9.63 -24.99 18.10
CA ASN A 200 8.85 -23.78 18.24
C ASN A 200 9.28 -22.89 17.07
N GLY A 201 8.54 -22.92 15.95
CA GLY A 201 8.93 -22.26 14.70
C GLY A 201 8.83 -20.73 14.75
N ASP A 202 7.79 -20.22 15.40
CA ASP A 202 7.52 -18.78 15.50
C ASP A 202 8.22 -18.20 16.72
N THR A 203 8.85 -17.03 16.61
CA THR A 203 9.73 -16.49 17.66
C THR A 203 9.13 -15.34 18.47
N GLY A 204 7.98 -14.78 18.08
CA GLY A 204 7.38 -13.61 18.72
C GLY A 204 8.21 -12.35 18.51
N GLN A 205 9.31 -12.20 19.26
CA GLN A 205 10.27 -11.10 19.12
C GLN A 205 11.71 -11.60 18.96
N THR A 206 12.43 -11.07 17.97
CA THR A 206 13.88 -11.28 17.81
C THR A 206 14.63 -9.97 17.98
N VAL A 207 15.68 -9.95 18.80
CA VAL A 207 16.40 -8.74 19.22
C VAL A 207 17.89 -8.85 18.91
N TYR A 208 18.34 -8.01 17.98
CA TYR A 208 19.75 -7.72 17.68
C TYR A 208 20.16 -6.29 18.10
N GLY A 209 19.18 -5.42 18.36
CA GLY A 209 19.35 -4.06 18.88
C GLY A 209 18.92 -3.98 20.35
N ASP A 210 18.24 -2.88 20.71
CA ASP A 210 17.78 -2.66 22.08
C ASP A 210 16.29 -2.96 22.23
N ALA A 211 15.94 -3.88 23.13
CA ALA A 211 14.57 -4.11 23.57
C ALA A 211 14.45 -3.74 25.06
N VAL A 212 13.62 -2.74 25.38
CA VAL A 212 13.51 -2.17 26.73
C VAL A 212 12.09 -2.30 27.24
N ARG A 213 11.93 -2.78 28.49
CA ARG A 213 10.60 -3.00 29.13
C ARG A 213 9.69 -3.96 28.35
N THR A 214 10.26 -4.99 27.70
CA THR A 214 9.46 -6.05 27.09
C THR A 214 8.68 -6.83 28.16
N THR A 215 7.37 -6.97 27.96
CA THR A 215 6.52 -7.90 28.72
C THR A 215 6.32 -9.18 27.92
N ILE A 216 6.75 -10.31 28.46
CA ILE A 216 6.60 -11.63 27.82
C ILE A 216 5.51 -12.40 28.56
N ASN A 217 4.39 -12.66 27.90
CA ASN A 217 3.26 -13.42 28.47
C ASN A 217 3.46 -14.94 28.31
N LYS A 218 2.53 -15.75 28.82
CA LYS A 218 2.65 -17.22 28.91
C LYS A 218 3.11 -17.93 27.62
N ASN A 219 2.65 -17.45 26.46
CA ASN A 219 2.99 -18.01 25.15
C ASN A 219 3.99 -17.13 24.40
N GLY A 220 4.54 -16.10 25.03
CA GLY A 220 5.50 -15.18 24.44
C GLY A 220 6.89 -15.79 24.38
N ARG A 221 7.61 -15.52 23.28
CA ARG A 221 9.04 -15.79 23.17
C ARG A 221 9.77 -14.53 22.74
N GLN A 222 10.93 -14.30 23.36
CA GLN A 222 11.89 -13.30 22.92
C GLN A 222 13.22 -14.02 22.73
N ILE A 223 13.87 -13.81 21.58
CA ILE A 223 15.22 -14.25 21.32
C ILE A 223 16.12 -13.02 21.27
N VAL A 224 17.18 -13.03 22.07
CA VAL A 224 18.21 -11.97 22.08
C VAL A 224 19.49 -12.57 21.50
N ALA A 225 20.04 -11.93 20.46
CA ALA A 225 21.16 -12.42 19.65
C ALA A 225 22.31 -11.40 19.59
#